data_AF-A0A2E7JWX8-F1
#
_entry.id   AF-A0A2E7JWX8-F1
#
_cell.length_a   1.000
_cell.length_b   1.000
_cell.length_c   1.000
_cell.angle_alpha   90.00
_cell.angle_beta   90.00
_cell.angle_gamma   90.00
#
_symmetry.space_group_name_H-M   'P 1'
#
loop_
_entity.id
_entity.type
_entity.pdbx_description
1 polymer ?
#
loop_
_entity_poly.entity_id
_entity_poly.type
_entity_poly.pdbx_seq_one_letter_code
_entity_poly.pdbx_strand_id
1 'polypeptide(L)'
;MGIVLDPFSTNELNSDDIPLAEVGGIVGVDCSWNKAPETFSRLRLMGLEPRSLPSVIPANPVNSGKLGKLTTAEAIASALLICGENLHAEEIMSIFKWGPAFIKLNSHLKES
;
A
#
# COMPACT_ATOMS: atom_id res chain seq x y z
N MET A 1 -12.42 8.78 -9.83
CA MET A 1 -12.63 7.94 -8.63
C MET A 1 -11.45 7.01 -8.56
N GLY A 2 -10.75 6.92 -7.43
CA GLY A 2 -9.49 6.17 -7.30
C GLY A 2 -9.46 5.31 -6.05
N ILE A 3 -8.37 4.59 -5.84
CA ILE A 3 -8.22 3.61 -4.76
C ILE A 3 -7.58 4.28 -3.56
N VAL A 4 -8.16 4.10 -2.37
CA VAL A 4 -7.53 4.46 -1.10
C VAL A 4 -7.03 3.21 -0.38
N LEU A 5 -5.76 3.24 0.03
CA LEU A 5 -5.16 2.15 0.81
C LEU A 5 -5.64 2.25 2.26
N ASP A 6 -6.71 1.51 2.56
CA ASP A 6 -7.40 1.48 3.85
C ASP A 6 -7.14 0.12 4.54
N PRO A 7 -6.32 0.09 5.62
CA PRO A 7 -6.01 -1.15 6.33
C PRO A 7 -7.22 -1.77 7.04
N PHE A 8 -8.36 -1.08 7.11
CA PHE A 8 -9.61 -1.56 7.69
C PHE A 8 -10.64 -1.97 6.62
N SER A 9 -10.29 -1.94 5.33
CA SER A 9 -11.18 -2.45 4.28
C SER A 9 -11.27 -3.97 4.34
N THR A 10 -12.43 -4.52 4.01
CA THR A 10 -12.63 -5.96 3.82
C THR A 10 -12.29 -6.41 2.41
N ASN A 11 -12.18 -5.47 1.47
CA ASN A 11 -11.84 -5.74 0.08
C ASN A 11 -10.34 -5.59 -0.08
N GLU A 12 -9.66 -6.69 -0.39
CA GLU A 12 -8.23 -6.72 -0.63
C GLU A 12 -7.91 -6.24 -2.05
N LEU A 13 -6.87 -5.43 -2.19
CA LEU A 13 -6.35 -4.98 -3.47
C LEU A 13 -5.79 -6.18 -4.25
N ASN A 14 -6.21 -6.32 -5.51
CA ASN A 14 -5.73 -7.37 -6.42
C ASN A 14 -5.71 -6.85 -7.87
N SER A 15 -5.29 -7.71 -8.81
CA SER A 15 -5.18 -7.35 -10.23
C SER A 15 -6.47 -6.84 -10.91
N ASP A 16 -7.66 -7.18 -10.42
CA ASP A 16 -8.93 -6.66 -10.97
C ASP A 16 -9.09 -5.15 -10.73
N ASP A 17 -8.34 -4.57 -9.80
CA ASP A 17 -8.39 -3.14 -9.47
C ASP A 17 -7.49 -2.28 -10.38
N ILE A 18 -6.67 -2.88 -11.25
CA ILE A 18 -5.74 -2.17 -12.16
C ILE A 18 -6.45 -1.07 -12.98
N PRO A 19 -7.59 -1.33 -13.67
CA PRO A 19 -8.24 -0.29 -14.46
C PRO A 19 -8.64 0.94 -13.64
N LEU A 20 -9.04 0.72 -12.37
CA LEU A 20 -9.40 1.79 -11.46
C LEU A 20 -8.15 2.53 -10.94
N ALA A 21 -7.06 1.82 -10.67
CA ALA A 21 -5.79 2.40 -10.27
C ALA A 21 -5.20 3.30 -11.38
N GLU A 22 -5.29 2.88 -12.65
CA GLU A 22 -4.80 3.65 -13.80
C GLU A 22 -5.59 4.93 -14.04
N VAL A 23 -6.93 4.86 -13.96
CA VAL A 23 -7.80 6.02 -14.21
C VAL A 23 -7.87 6.96 -13.01
N GLY A 24 -7.89 6.40 -11.82
CA GLY A 24 -8.20 7.11 -10.58
C GLY A 24 -7.00 7.41 -9.68
N GLY A 25 -5.89 6.71 -9.88
CA GLY A 25 -4.72 6.74 -9.02
C GLY A 25 -4.86 5.92 -7.73
N ILE A 26 -3.73 5.75 -7.05
CA ILE A 26 -3.60 5.14 -5.73
C ILE A 26 -3.36 6.25 -4.70
N VAL A 27 -4.12 6.23 -3.61
CA VAL A 27 -4.06 7.21 -2.53
C VAL A 27 -3.54 6.54 -1.26
N GLY A 28 -2.33 6.92 -0.85
CA GLY A 28 -1.79 6.65 0.48
C GLY A 28 -2.18 7.75 1.47
N VAL A 29 -2.51 7.38 2.70
CA VAL A 29 -2.92 8.33 3.76
C VAL A 29 -1.86 8.35 4.85
N ASP A 30 -1.10 9.43 4.92
CA ASP A 30 -0.10 9.59 5.96
C ASP A 30 -0.73 10.11 7.25
N CYS A 31 -0.90 9.20 8.22
CA CYS A 31 -1.43 9.54 9.53
C CYS A 31 -0.78 8.69 10.61
N SER A 32 -0.84 9.15 11.87
CA SER A 32 -0.44 8.29 12.97
C SER A 32 -1.46 7.15 13.12
N TRP A 33 -0.97 5.95 13.45
CA TRP A 33 -1.85 4.80 13.65
C TRP A 33 -2.92 4.98 14.74
N ASN A 34 -2.68 5.88 15.70
CA ASN A 34 -3.67 6.22 16.72
C ASN A 34 -4.87 6.97 16.13
N LYS A 35 -4.69 7.69 15.03
CA LYS A 35 -5.74 8.46 14.33
C LYS A 35 -6.31 7.74 13.11
N ALA A 36 -5.73 6.61 12.72
CA ALA A 36 -6.12 5.88 11.51
C ALA A 36 -7.62 5.52 11.49
N PRO A 37 -8.23 4.93 12.56
CA PRO A 37 -9.65 4.54 12.50
C PRO A 37 -10.61 5.70 12.19
N GLU A 38 -10.41 6.85 12.83
CA GLU A 38 -11.21 8.06 12.60
C GLU A 38 -10.96 8.63 11.20
N THR A 39 -9.69 8.67 10.76
CA THR A 39 -9.29 9.23 9.47
C THR A 39 -9.89 8.43 8.32
N PHE A 40 -9.76 7.10 8.32
CA PHE A 40 -10.29 6.24 7.26
C PHE A 40 -11.81 6.19 7.25
N SER A 41 -12.47 6.27 8.41
CA SER A 41 -13.93 6.38 8.48
C SER A 41 -14.46 7.61 7.74
N ARG A 42 -13.74 8.74 7.80
CA ARG A 42 -14.10 9.96 7.05
C ARG A 42 -13.79 9.86 5.56
N LEU A 43 -12.67 9.25 5.19
CA LEU A 43 -12.25 9.11 3.78
C LEU A 43 -13.19 8.23 2.96
N ARG A 44 -13.81 7.20 3.57
CA ARG A 44 -14.85 6.38 2.93
C ARG A 44 -16.05 7.20 2.42
N LEU A 45 -16.29 8.37 3.01
CA LEU A 45 -17.38 9.28 2.59
C LEU A 45 -16.99 10.18 1.42
N MET A 46 -15.75 10.14 0.95
CA MET A 46 -15.23 11.00 -0.13
C MET A 46 -15.30 10.35 -1.52
N GLY A 47 -15.91 9.17 -1.63
CA GLY A 47 -16.06 8.47 -2.91
C GLY A 47 -14.76 7.85 -3.43
N LEU A 48 -13.77 7.59 -2.57
CA LEU A 48 -12.62 6.73 -2.92
C LEU A 48 -12.99 5.27 -2.64
N GLU A 49 -12.51 4.36 -3.49
CA GLU A 49 -12.74 2.93 -3.33
C GLU A 49 -11.71 2.35 -2.34
N PRO A 50 -12.14 1.87 -1.15
CA PRO A 50 -11.20 1.41 -0.14
C PRO A 50 -10.70 0.00 -0.47
N ARG A 51 -9.38 -0.18 -0.42
CA ARG A 51 -8.74 -1.50 -0.52
C ARG A 51 -7.74 -1.70 0.62
N SER A 52 -7.78 -2.86 1.26
CA SER A 52 -6.72 -3.32 2.15
C SER A 52 -5.61 -3.94 1.31
N LEU A 53 -4.41 -4.04 1.86
CA LEU A 53 -3.31 -4.74 1.20
C LEU A 53 -3.33 -6.22 1.60
N PRO A 54 -2.92 -7.14 0.70
CA PRO A 54 -2.66 -8.54 1.05
C PRO A 54 -1.52 -8.66 2.07
N SER A 55 -1.08 -9.89 2.35
CA SER A 55 0.04 -10.11 3.28
C SER A 55 1.33 -9.45 2.77
N VAL A 56 1.71 -8.33 3.41
CA VAL A 56 2.94 -7.57 3.15
C VAL A 56 3.85 -7.63 4.37
N ILE A 57 5.11 -7.94 4.14
CA ILE A 57 6.17 -7.99 5.16
C ILE A 57 6.85 -6.61 5.24
N PRO A 58 6.76 -5.89 6.38
CA PRO A 58 7.46 -4.61 6.54
C PRO A 58 8.97 -4.82 6.56
N ALA A 59 9.70 -3.91 5.91
CA ALA A 59 11.16 -3.85 5.93
C ALA A 59 11.68 -2.56 6.59
N ASN A 60 10.79 -1.63 6.95
CA ASN A 60 11.16 -0.40 7.64
C ASN A 60 11.84 -0.69 9.00
N PRO A 61 12.84 0.12 9.43
CA PRO A 61 13.64 -0.14 10.63
C PRO A 61 12.86 -0.14 11.95
N VAL A 62 11.67 0.47 11.97
CA VAL A 62 10.83 0.56 13.16
C VAL A 62 10.10 -0.75 13.40
N ASN A 63 9.63 -1.39 12.32
CA ASN A 63 8.75 -2.56 12.37
C ASN A 63 9.37 -3.84 11.77
N SER A 64 10.60 -3.79 11.26
CA SER A 64 11.30 -4.94 10.68
C SER A 64 11.41 -6.10 11.67
N GLY A 65 11.00 -7.31 11.26
CA GLY A 65 11.09 -8.54 12.06
C GLY A 65 10.00 -8.74 13.13
N LYS A 66 8.93 -7.92 13.13
CA LYS A 66 7.74 -8.08 14.00
C LYS A 66 6.46 -7.98 13.18
N LEU A 67 5.34 -8.44 13.75
CA LEU A 67 3.99 -8.06 13.28
C LEU A 67 3.90 -6.53 13.29
N GLY A 68 3.88 -5.93 12.11
CA GLY A 68 4.35 -4.56 11.95
C GLY A 68 3.58 -3.79 10.90
N LYS A 69 3.30 -2.54 11.24
CA LYS A 69 2.59 -1.57 10.42
C LYS A 69 3.47 -1.07 9.28
N LEU A 70 2.95 -1.09 8.05
CA LEU A 70 3.63 -0.50 6.90
C LEU A 70 3.77 1.01 7.09
N THR A 71 4.86 1.55 6.55
CA THR A 71 4.95 2.98 6.24
C THR A 71 4.05 3.30 5.04
N THR A 72 3.69 4.57 4.87
CA THR A 72 2.92 5.03 3.69
C THR A 72 3.65 4.71 2.38
N ALA A 73 4.99 4.79 2.37
CA ALA A 73 5.81 4.42 1.21
C ALA A 73 5.73 2.91 0.90
N GLU A 74 5.83 2.04 1.90
CA GLU A 74 5.66 0.58 1.71
C GLU A 74 4.25 0.23 1.23
N ALA A 75 3.23 0.91 1.75
CA ALA A 75 1.86 0.68 1.33
C ALA A 75 1.67 1.03 -0.15
N ILE A 76 2.16 2.20 -0.59
CA ILE A 76 2.10 2.61 -2.00
C ILE A 76 2.92 1.66 -2.88
N ALA A 77 4.15 1.32 -2.47
CA ALA A 77 4.99 0.39 -3.24
C ALA A 77 4.35 -1.00 -3.36
N SER A 78 3.67 -1.49 -2.33
CA SER A 78 2.91 -2.75 -2.38
C SER A 78 1.80 -2.69 -3.42
N ALA A 79 1.03 -1.60 -3.40
CA ALA A 79 -0.06 -1.40 -4.34
C ALA A 79 0.44 -1.31 -5.80
N LEU A 80 1.56 -0.63 -6.02
CA LEU A 80 2.21 -0.57 -7.32
C LEU A 80 2.71 -1.94 -7.79
N LEU A 81 3.29 -2.76 -6.91
CA LEU A 81 3.68 -4.13 -7.25
C LEU A 81 2.49 -4.98 -7.69
N ILE A 82 1.38 -4.91 -6.97
CA ILE A 82 0.13 -5.62 -7.29
C ILE A 82 -0.46 -5.12 -8.62
N CYS A 83 -0.37 -3.82 -8.88
CA CYS A 83 -0.86 -3.23 -10.13
C CYS A 83 0.11 -3.41 -11.32
N GLY A 84 1.22 -4.14 -11.16
CA GLY A 84 2.22 -4.36 -12.22
C GLY A 84 3.21 -3.21 -12.45
N GLU A 85 3.10 -2.12 -11.70
CA GLU A 85 3.93 -0.90 -11.76
C GLU A 85 5.26 -1.07 -11.02
N ASN A 86 6.00 -2.12 -11.38
CA ASN A 86 7.21 -2.56 -10.71
C ASN A 86 8.32 -1.50 -10.65
N LEU A 87 8.53 -0.78 -11.75
CA LEU A 87 9.58 0.25 -11.82
C LEU A 87 9.27 1.43 -10.91
N HIS A 88 8.01 1.87 -10.83
CA HIS A 88 7.59 2.92 -9.92
C HIS A 88 7.69 2.49 -8.46
N ALA A 89 7.35 1.22 -8.15
CA ALA A 89 7.55 0.67 -6.81
C ALA A 89 9.04 0.70 -6.42
N GLU A 90 9.93 0.25 -7.32
CA GLU A 90 11.38 0.27 -7.10
C GLU A 90 11.92 1.70 -6.96
N GLU A 91 11.45 2.64 -7.77
CA GLU A 91 11.84 4.05 -7.71
C GLU A 91 11.48 4.69 -6.36
N ILE A 92 10.24 4.53 -5.90
CA ILE A 92 9.81 5.04 -4.59
C ILE A 92 10.66 4.43 -3.48
N MET A 93 10.87 3.11 -3.53
CA MET A 93 11.60 2.41 -2.49
C MET A 93 13.10 2.72 -2.51
N SER A 94 13.67 3.10 -3.66
CA SER A 94 15.09 3.45 -3.80
C SER A 94 15.54 4.62 -2.91
N ILE A 95 14.61 5.50 -2.53
CA ILE A 95 14.85 6.63 -1.62
C ILE A 95 15.26 6.14 -0.22
N PHE A 96 14.80 4.95 0.16
CA PHE A 96 15.02 4.38 1.49
C PHE A 96 16.13 3.33 1.45
N LYS A 97 17.06 3.40 2.41
CA LYS A 97 18.17 2.42 2.53
C LYS A 97 17.70 0.96 2.61
N TRP A 98 16.50 0.73 3.16
CA TRP A 98 15.89 -0.59 3.33
C TRP A 98 14.93 -0.96 2.18
N GLY A 99 14.68 -0.06 1.24
CA GLY A 99 13.74 -0.29 0.14
C GLY A 99 14.10 -1.45 -0.79
N PRO A 100 15.36 -1.67 -1.18
CA PRO A 100 15.72 -2.85 -1.96
C PRO A 100 15.39 -4.17 -1.24
N ALA A 101 15.52 -4.20 0.09
CA ALA A 101 15.12 -5.36 0.89
C ALA A 101 13.60 -5.54 0.91
N PHE A 102 12.83 -4.44 0.98
CA PHE A 102 11.37 -4.46 0.89
C PHE A 102 10.88 -5.09 -0.42
N ILE A 103 11.40 -4.63 -1.56
CA ILE A 103 11.03 -5.15 -2.89
C ILE A 103 11.36 -6.64 -2.99
N LYS A 104 12.54 -7.05 -2.50
CA LYS A 104 12.95 -8.45 -2.51
C LYS A 104 12.08 -9.35 -1.63
N LEU A 105 11.72 -8.87 -0.43
CA LEU A 105 10.91 -9.65 0.52
C LEU A 105 9.47 -9.84 0.05
N ASN A 106 8.94 -8.88 -0.72
CA ASN A 106 7.54 -8.86 -1.14
C ASN A 106 7.37 -9.09 -2.65
N SER A 107 8.30 -9.82 -3.27
CA SER A 107 8.26 -10.09 -4.71
C SER A 107 7.04 -10.92 -5.12
N HIS A 108 6.43 -11.67 -4.19
CA HIS A 108 5.21 -12.46 -4.42
C HIS A 108 3.99 -11.59 -4.74
N LEU A 109 4.00 -10.31 -4.36
CA LEU A 109 2.90 -9.38 -4.65
C LEU A 109 2.68 -9.12 -6.15
N LYS A 110 3.68 -9.42 -6.99
CA LYS A 110 3.60 -9.28 -8.45
C LYS A 110 2.67 -10.31 -9.10
N GLU A 111 2.28 -11.34 -8.36
CA GLU A 111 1.46 -12.46 -8.82
C GLU A 111 0.05 -12.43 -8.17
N SER A 112 -0.29 -11.33 -7.48
CA SER A 112 -1.52 -11.16 -6.68
C SER A 112 -2.65 -10.46 -7.42
#